data_AF-N1MH00-F1
#
_entry.id   AF-N1MH00-F1
#
_cell.length_a   1.000
_cell.length_b   1.000
_cell.length_c   1.000
_cell.angle_alpha   90.00
_cell.angle_beta   90.00
_cell.angle_gamma   90.00
#
_symmetry.space_group_name_H-M   'P 1'
#
loop_
_entity.id
_entity.type
_entity.pdbx_description
1 polymer ?
#
loop_
_entity_poly.entity_id
_entity_poly.type
_entity_poly.pdbx_seq_one_letter_code
_entity_poly.pdbx_strand_id
1 'polypeptide(L)'
;MVGVHVSASIGDYRSGDAIWCRRIAPEDFASALNRDILFPRPAGRFLFGRLIGREGDRLQLLPLGSGARQLVLTDPPWAAVAEQLVRRL
;
A
#
# COMPACT_ATOMS: atom_id res chain seq x y z
N MET A 1 11.26 3.79 8.33
CA MET A 1 9.85 3.44 8.62
C MET A 1 8.95 4.50 8.01
N VAL A 2 7.74 4.17 7.57
CA VAL A 2 6.75 5.12 7.01
C VAL A 2 5.48 5.05 7.86
N GLY A 3 4.88 6.20 8.17
CA GLY A 3 3.58 6.27 8.85
C GLY A 3 2.49 6.72 7.90
N VAL A 4 1.32 6.09 7.97
CA VAL A 4 0.11 6.50 7.24
C VAL A 4 -0.97 6.85 8.27
N HIS A 5 -1.51 8.06 8.19
CA HIS A 5 -2.66 8.47 9.00
C HIS A 5 -3.93 8.39 8.16
N VAL A 6 -4.96 7.73 8.68
CA VAL A 6 -6.21 7.50 7.97
C VAL A 6 -7.18 8.62 8.31
N SER A 7 -7.41 9.53 7.37
CA SER A 7 -8.34 10.65 7.55
C SER A 7 -9.82 10.26 7.33
N ALA A 8 -10.08 9.33 6.41
CA ALA A 8 -11.40 8.82 6.09
C ALA A 8 -11.40 7.28 6.05
N SER A 9 -12.47 6.67 6.57
CA SER A 9 -12.59 5.21 6.64
C SER A 9 -12.63 4.58 5.24
N ILE A 10 -11.89 3.49 5.06
CA ILE A 10 -11.82 2.73 3.80
C ILE A 10 -11.37 1.29 4.06
N GLY A 11 -12.08 0.31 3.48
CA GLY A 11 -11.82 -1.11 3.74
C GLY A 11 -11.83 -1.41 5.24
N ASP A 12 -10.74 -2.01 5.73
CA ASP A 12 -10.58 -2.37 7.15
C ASP A 12 -10.10 -1.20 8.05
N TYR A 13 -9.73 -0.07 7.44
CA TYR A 13 -9.21 1.10 8.14
C TYR A 13 -10.30 2.12 8.47
N ARG A 14 -10.21 2.70 9.66
CA ARG A 14 -11.14 3.69 10.20
C ARG A 14 -10.47 5.05 10.27
N SER A 15 -11.25 6.11 10.15
CA SER A 15 -10.78 7.47 10.42
C SER A 15 -10.13 7.55 11.81
N GLY A 16 -8.95 8.14 11.89
CA GLY A 16 -8.13 8.25 13.11
C GLY A 16 -7.13 7.12 13.32
N ASP A 17 -7.12 6.08 12.48
CA ASP A 17 -6.11 5.03 12.53
C ASP A 17 -4.72 5.57 12.14
N ALA A 18 -3.68 5.04 12.80
CA ALA A 18 -2.30 5.17 12.37
C ALA A 18 -1.75 3.80 11.94
N ILE A 19 -1.18 3.72 10.75
CA ILE A 19 -0.57 2.51 10.19
C ILE A 19 0.95 2.71 10.14
N TRP A 20 1.69 1.80 10.75
CA TRP A 20 3.14 1.74 10.64
C TRP A 20 3.53 0.76 9.53
N CYS A 21 4.36 1.26 8.62
CA CYS A 21 4.80 0.52 7.46
C CYS A 21 6.33 0.34 7.44
N ARG A 22 6.78 -0.88 7.16
CA ARG A 22 8.19 -1.17 6.89
C ARG A 22 8.50 -0.90 5.42
N ARG A 23 9.56 -0.14 5.19
CA ARG A 23 10.04 0.18 3.84
C ARG A 23 10.79 -1.02 3.26
N ILE A 24 10.55 -1.30 1.99
CA ILE A 24 11.18 -2.38 1.23
C ILE A 24 11.70 -1.87 -0.11
N ALA A 25 12.75 -2.54 -0.61
CA ALA A 25 13.35 -2.26 -1.91
C ALA A 25 12.65 -3.06 -3.02
N PRO A 26 12.83 -2.71 -4.31
CA PRO A 26 12.16 -3.37 -5.42
C PRO A 26 12.34 -4.90 -5.49
N GLU A 27 13.52 -5.38 -5.11
CA GLU A 27 13.86 -6.80 -5.01
C GLU A 27 12.94 -7.58 -4.05
N ASP A 28 12.38 -6.90 -3.04
CA ASP A 28 11.55 -7.52 -2.01
C ASP A 28 10.06 -7.48 -2.34
N PHE A 29 9.62 -6.85 -3.43
CA PHE A 29 8.19 -6.66 -3.71
C PHE A 29 7.42 -7.99 -3.80
N ALA A 30 8.04 -9.06 -4.31
CA ALA A 30 7.42 -10.37 -4.38
C ALA A 30 7.05 -10.95 -3.00
N SER A 31 7.82 -10.61 -1.96
CA SER A 31 7.55 -11.04 -0.58
C SER A 31 6.33 -10.35 0.05
N ALA A 32 5.85 -9.27 -0.56
CA ALA A 32 4.73 -8.47 -0.06
C ALA A 32 3.39 -8.79 -0.76
N LEU A 33 3.32 -9.88 -1.53
CA LEU A 33 2.05 -10.32 -2.12
C LEU A 33 0.98 -10.55 -1.05
N ASN A 34 -0.25 -10.18 -1.37
CA ASN A 34 -1.42 -10.19 -0.52
C ASN A 34 -1.33 -9.29 0.72
N ARG A 35 -0.40 -8.34 0.73
CA ARG A 35 -0.25 -7.34 1.80
C ARG A 35 -0.72 -5.97 1.35
N ASP A 36 -1.25 -5.20 2.29
CA ASP A 36 -1.52 -3.79 2.08
C ASP A 36 -0.19 -3.02 2.09
N ILE A 37 0.00 -2.20 1.08
CA ILE A 37 1.30 -1.61 0.75
C ILE A 37 1.12 -0.21 0.16
N LEU A 38 2.06 0.66 0.50
CA LEU A 38 2.18 2.02 -0.02
C LEU A 38 3.23 2.04 -1.13
N PHE A 39 2.88 2.59 -2.29
CA PHE A 39 3.82 2.89 -3.37
C PHE A 39 3.88 4.40 -3.66
N PRO A 40 5.07 4.97 -3.89
CA PRO A 40 5.20 6.33 -4.39
C PRO A 40 4.73 6.45 -5.84
N ARG A 41 4.23 7.63 -6.20
CA ARG A 41 3.85 8.03 -7.55
C ARG A 41 4.49 9.38 -7.90
N PRO A 42 4.60 9.73 -9.18
CA PRO A 42 5.09 11.03 -9.59
C PRO A 42 4.31 12.19 -8.94
N ALA A 43 5.02 13.31 -8.73
CA ALA A 43 4.53 14.53 -8.09
C ALA A 43 4.13 14.36 -6.62
N GLY A 44 4.90 13.57 -5.85
CA GLY A 44 4.72 13.42 -4.40
C GLY A 44 3.43 12.69 -4.00
N ARG A 45 2.81 11.97 -4.93
CA ARG A 45 1.59 11.20 -4.69
C ARG A 45 1.93 9.81 -4.19
N PHE A 46 0.93 9.13 -3.63
CA PHE A 46 1.04 7.76 -3.17
C PHE A 46 -0.19 6.95 -3.54
N LEU A 47 -0.02 5.64 -3.67
CA LEU A 47 -1.10 4.67 -3.72
C LEU A 47 -0.99 3.75 -2.53
N PHE A 48 -2.11 3.51 -1.86
CA PHE A 48 -2.22 2.55 -0.79
C PHE A 48 -3.31 1.52 -1.15
N GLY A 49 -2.95 0.24 -1.13
CA GLY A 49 -3.83 -0.84 -1.56
C GLY A 49 -3.18 -2.20 -1.34
N ARG A 50 -3.86 -3.28 -1.74
CA ARG A 50 -3.33 -4.63 -1.63
C ARG A 50 -2.52 -5.00 -2.85
N LEU A 51 -1.27 -5.40 -2.66
CA LEU A 51 -0.47 -5.98 -3.74
C LEU A 51 -1.00 -7.38 -4.04
N ILE A 52 -1.53 -7.60 -5.23
CA ILE A 52 -2.17 -8.88 -5.61
C ILE A 52 -1.37 -9.66 -6.67
N GLY A 53 -0.41 -9.02 -7.33
CA GLY A 53 0.36 -9.66 -8.38
C GLY A 53 1.63 -8.92 -8.75
N ARG A 54 2.57 -9.66 -9.33
CA ARG A 54 3.80 -9.15 -9.93
C ARG A 54 4.09 -9.93 -11.21
N GLU A 55 4.24 -9.22 -12.31
CA GLU A 55 4.59 -9.74 -13.63
C GLU A 55 5.79 -8.95 -14.16
N GLY A 56 7.00 -9.44 -13.90
CA GLY A 56 8.22 -8.69 -14.19
C GLY A 56 8.30 -7.38 -13.39
N ASP A 57 8.34 -6.26 -14.12
CA ASP A 57 8.35 -4.88 -13.61
C ASP A 57 6.95 -4.36 -13.24
N ARG A 58 5.89 -5.06 -13.66
CA ARG A 58 4.51 -4.67 -13.42
C ARG A 58 4.01 -5.21 -12.09
N LEU A 59 3.56 -4.31 -11.23
CA LEU A 59 2.90 -4.61 -9.96
C LEU A 59 1.41 -4.35 -10.09
N GLN A 60 0.61 -5.29 -9.60
CA GLN A 60 -0.84 -5.23 -9.63
C GLN A 60 -1.36 -4.89 -8.23
N LEU A 61 -2.02 -3.74 -8.12
CA LEU A 61 -2.53 -3.22 -6.85
C LEU A 61 -4.07 -3.18 -6.89
N LEU A 62 -4.70 -3.80 -5.91
CA LEU A 62 -6.14 -3.68 -5.67
C LEU A 62 -6.40 -2.52 -4.70
N PRO A 63 -7.16 -1.48 -5.08
CA PRO A 63 -7.56 -0.44 -4.13
C PRO A 63 -8.43 -1.01 -3.01
N LEU A 64 -8.40 -0.38 -1.84
CA LEU A 64 -9.13 -0.84 -0.65
C LEU A 64 -10.66 -0.60 -0.72
N GLY A 65 -11.10 0.27 -1.62
CA GLY A 65 -12.51 0.56 -1.86
C GLY A 65 -13.19 -0.55 -2.66
N SER A 66 -14.41 -0.91 -2.27
CA SER A 66 -15.23 -1.91 -2.98
C SER A 66 -15.51 -1.49 -4.42
N GLY A 67 -15.45 -2.44 -5.36
CA GLY A 67 -15.77 -2.19 -6.77
C GLY A 67 -14.73 -1.35 -7.52
N ALA A 68 -13.62 -0.97 -6.88
CA ALA A 68 -12.55 -0.23 -7.53
C ALA A 68 -11.79 -1.14 -8.52
N ARG A 69 -11.45 -0.57 -9.68
CA ARG A 69 -10.64 -1.26 -10.68
C ARG A 69 -9.21 -1.42 -10.17
N GLN A 70 -8.62 -2.59 -10.44
CA GLN A 70 -7.20 -2.84 -10.24
C GLN A 70 -6.34 -1.78 -10.95
N LEU A 71 -5.26 -1.39 -10.28
CA LEU A 71 -4.24 -0.49 -10.79
C LEU A 71 -2.97 -1.27 -11.12
N VAL A 72 -2.22 -0.79 -12.12
CA VAL A 72 -0.90 -1.32 -12.47
C VAL A 72 0.15 -0.25 -12.28
N LEU A 73 1.26 -0.63 -11.65
CA LEU A 73 2.45 0.18 -11.46
C LEU A 73 3.62 -0.46 -12.17
N THR A 74 4.53 0.36 -12.69
CA THR A 74 5.78 -0.11 -13.29
C THR A 74 6.93 0.52 -12.51
N ASP A 75 7.88 -0.32 -12.08
CA ASP A 75 9.14 0.06 -11.44
C ASP A 75 9.06 1.17 -10.37
N PRO A 76 8.20 1.05 -9.34
CA PRO A 76 8.26 2.00 -8.24
C PRO A 76 9.60 1.85 -7.49
N PRO A 77 10.25 2.97 -7.12
CA PRO A 77 11.62 2.95 -6.57
C PRO A 77 11.72 2.35 -5.16
N TRP A 78 10.59 2.24 -4.45
CA TRP A 78 10.47 1.62 -3.13
C TRP A 78 9.00 1.37 -2.83
N ALA A 79 8.73 0.60 -1.76
CA ALA A 79 7.39 0.45 -1.21
C ALA A 79 7.41 0.42 0.32
N ALA A 80 6.26 0.56 0.97
CA ALA A 80 6.16 0.38 2.41
C ALA A 80 4.96 -0.51 2.77
N VAL A 81 5.25 -1.69 3.32
CA VAL A 81 4.26 -2.72 3.68
C VAL A 81 3.65 -2.37 5.02
N ALA A 82 2.32 -2.41 5.15
CA ALA A 82 1.63 -2.23 6.43
C ALA A 82 1.93 -3.41 7.37
N GLU A 83 2.40 -3.10 8.59
CA GLU A 83 2.78 -4.10 9.60
C GLU A 83 2.05 -3.94 10.92
N GLN A 84 1.70 -2.72 11.30
CA GLN A 84 0.99 -2.47 12.55
C GLN A 84 -0.08 -1.40 12.37
N LEU A 85 -1.26 -1.67 12.91
CA LEU A 85 -2.38 -0.74 13.04
C LEU A 85 -2.49 -0.28 14.49
N VAL A 86 -2.53 1.02 14.72
CA VAL A 86 -2.82 1.63 16.02
C VAL A 86 -4.17 2.34 15.92
N ARG A 87 -5.13 1.88 16.74
CA ARG A 87 -6.47 2.43 16.82
C ARG A 87 -6.78 2.78 18.27
N ARG A 88 -7.10 4.06 18.52
CA ARG A 88 -7.64 4.49 19.81
C ARG A 88 -9.12 4.10 19.84
N LEU A 89 -9.56 3.49 20.93
CA LEU A 89 -10.93 2.99 21.11
C LEU A 89 -11.73 3.93 22.01
#